data_AF-A0A5A9ZYJ8-F1
#
_entry.id   AF-A0A5A9ZYJ8-F1
#
_cell.length_a   1.000
_cell.length_b   1.000
_cell.length_c   1.000
_cell.angle_alpha   90.00
_cell.angle_beta   90.00
_cell.angle_gamma   90.00
#
_symmetry.space_group_name_H-M   'P 1'
#
loop_
_entity.id
_entity.type
_entity.pdbx_description
1 polymer ?
#
loop_
_entity_poly.entity_id
_entity_poly.type
_entity_poly.pdbx_seq_one_letter_code
_entity_poly.pdbx_strand_id
1 'polypeptide(L)'
;MRARPAAWVLFLAALFGCVQLANVTGRDTPDSRNYLSYALALGGADKREAAGRSIAYLCASRGETASREHSVDVRRFRAPDPGPGVRAECRRHYERTVGGRLDAGQTSGWTAPFMGERFMRIFEVRPGYPLLLLPFVTLFGVTWG
;
A
#
# COMPACT_ATOMS: atom_id res chain seq x y z
N MET A 1 -19.78 -4.93 39.50
CA MET A 1 -20.09 -4.27 38.22
C MET A 1 -20.25 -5.35 37.15
N ARG A 2 -21.47 -5.73 36.78
CA ARG A 2 -21.69 -6.64 35.64
C ARG A 2 -21.50 -5.80 34.37
N ALA A 3 -20.35 -5.93 33.71
CA ALA A 3 -20.24 -5.46 32.33
C ALA A 3 -21.38 -6.09 31.54
N ARG A 4 -22.26 -5.27 30.98
CA ARG A 4 -23.39 -5.73 30.17
C ARG A 4 -22.82 -6.58 29.03
N PRO A 5 -23.40 -7.74 28.68
CA PRO A 5 -22.87 -8.61 27.63
C PRO A 5 -22.56 -7.87 26.32
N ALA A 6 -23.33 -6.83 25.99
CA ALA A 6 -23.06 -5.91 24.88
C ALA A 6 -21.69 -5.20 24.96
N ALA A 7 -21.26 -4.75 26.13
CA ALA A 7 -19.96 -4.11 26.32
C ALA A 7 -18.80 -5.09 26.10
N TRP A 8 -18.97 -6.35 26.51
CA TRP A 8 -18.00 -7.41 26.25
C TRP A 8 -17.92 -7.76 24.76
N VAL A 9 -19.06 -7.84 24.07
CA VAL A 9 -19.10 -8.07 22.62
C VAL A 9 -18.39 -6.93 21.88
N LEU A 10 -18.68 -5.67 22.23
CA LEU A 10 -18.02 -4.51 21.60
C LEU A 10 -16.51 -4.49 21.89
N PHE A 11 -16.10 -4.81 23.11
CA PHE A 11 -14.68 -4.93 23.46
C PHE A 11 -13.98 -6.01 22.64
N LEU A 12 -14.57 -7.21 22.54
CA LEU A 12 -14.02 -8.30 21.74
C LEU A 12 -13.97 -7.95 20.26
N ALA A 13 -14.99 -7.28 19.73
CA ALA A 13 -15.00 -6.79 18.36
C ALA A 13 -13.91 -5.75 18.09
N ALA A 14 -13.72 -4.80 19.01
CA ALA A 14 -12.66 -3.80 18.92
C ALA A 14 -11.26 -4.44 19.02
N LEU A 15 -11.06 -5.37 19.97
CA LEU A 15 -9.82 -6.12 20.14
C LEU A 15 -9.50 -6.94 18.89
N PHE A 16 -10.50 -7.67 18.37
CA PHE A 16 -10.37 -8.41 17.12
C PHE A 16 -10.00 -7.49 15.96
N GLY A 17 -10.68 -6.34 15.83
CA GLY A 17 -10.38 -5.33 14.83
C GLY A 17 -8.92 -4.84 14.92
N CYS A 18 -8.43 -4.57 16.13
CA CYS A 18 -7.04 -4.14 16.36
C CYS A 18 -6.02 -5.22 15.97
N VAL A 19 -6.26 -6.48 16.37
CA VAL A 19 -5.40 -7.61 16.00
C VAL A 19 -5.39 -7.84 14.48
N GLN A 20 -6.56 -7.74 13.83
CA GLN A 20 -6.67 -7.85 12.39
C GLN A 20 -5.94 -6.72 11.67
N LEU A 21 -5.99 -5.49 12.19
CA LEU A 21 -5.25 -4.35 11.64
C LEU A 21 -3.74 -4.63 11.60
N ALA A 22 -3.17 -5.21 12.66
CA ALA A 22 -1.75 -5.56 12.71
C ALA A 22 -1.35 -6.59 11.64
N ASN A 23 -2.26 -7.50 11.25
CA ASN A 23 -2.00 -8.50 10.22
C ASN A 23 -2.03 -7.95 8.78
N VAL A 24 -2.77 -6.86 8.54
CA VAL A 24 -2.91 -6.27 7.19
C VAL A 24 -2.04 -5.04 6.95
N THR A 25 -1.48 -4.44 8.00
CA THR A 25 -0.60 -3.27 7.92
C THR A 25 0.68 -3.61 7.16
N GLY A 26 1.08 -2.74 6.24
CA GLY A 26 2.32 -2.91 5.47
C GLY A 26 2.28 -4.03 4.43
N ARG A 27 1.10 -4.61 4.14
CA ARG A 27 0.94 -5.64 3.11
C ARG A 27 0.34 -5.02 1.84
N ASP A 28 1.11 -5.02 0.76
CA ASP A 28 0.66 -4.65 -0.57
C ASP A 28 -0.16 -5.79 -1.19
N THR A 29 -1.19 -5.40 -1.94
CA THR A 29 -1.94 -6.25 -2.85
C THR A 29 -1.80 -5.68 -4.27
N PRO A 30 -2.14 -6.45 -5.34
CA PRO A 30 -1.93 -6.00 -6.72
C PRO A 30 -2.48 -4.60 -7.06
N ASP A 31 -3.56 -4.20 -6.38
CA ASP A 31 -4.23 -2.92 -6.59
C ASP A 31 -3.84 -1.82 -5.59
N SER A 32 -3.11 -2.14 -4.51
CA SER A 32 -2.82 -1.23 -3.42
C SER A 32 -2.12 0.04 -3.88
N ARG A 33 -1.13 -0.06 -4.77
CA ARG A 33 -0.45 1.11 -5.37
C ARG A 33 -1.41 2.07 -6.10
N ASN A 34 -2.45 1.54 -6.74
CA ASN A 34 -3.42 2.33 -7.49
C ASN A 34 -4.36 3.05 -6.53
N TYR A 35 -4.98 2.31 -5.60
CA TYR A 35 -5.88 2.90 -4.60
C TYR A 35 -5.20 3.91 -3.69
N LEU A 36 -3.98 3.60 -3.26
CA LEU A 36 -3.18 4.51 -2.46
C LEU A 36 -2.81 5.78 -3.25
N SER A 37 -2.36 5.65 -4.51
CA SER A 37 -2.05 6.84 -5.32
C SER A 37 -3.28 7.71 -5.57
N TYR A 38 -4.46 7.10 -5.71
CA TYR A 38 -5.72 7.81 -5.83
C TYR A 38 -6.06 8.52 -4.52
N ALA A 39 -6.05 7.81 -3.38
CA ALA A 39 -6.34 8.41 -2.08
C ALA A 39 -5.40 9.59 -1.77
N LEU A 40 -4.11 9.48 -2.08
CA LEU A 40 -3.14 10.56 -1.95
C LEU A 40 -3.49 11.77 -2.83
N ALA A 41 -3.86 11.53 -4.10
CA ALA A 41 -4.29 12.60 -5.00
C ALA A 41 -5.59 13.29 -4.53
N LEU A 42 -6.55 12.54 -3.98
CA LEU A 42 -7.75 13.11 -3.34
C LEU A 42 -7.42 13.95 -2.11
N GLY A 43 -6.36 13.58 -1.38
CA GLY A 43 -5.81 14.36 -0.27
C GLY A 43 -4.96 15.56 -0.68
N GLY A 44 -4.81 15.82 -1.99
CA GLY A 44 -4.08 16.97 -2.52
C GLY A 44 -2.61 16.73 -2.89
N ALA A 45 -2.11 15.50 -2.78
CA ALA A 45 -0.75 15.17 -3.23
C ALA A 45 -0.64 15.29 -4.76
N ASP A 46 0.46 15.86 -5.24
CA ASP A 46 0.73 15.87 -6.68
C ASP A 46 1.08 14.46 -7.20
N LYS A 47 1.14 14.30 -8.53
CA LYS A 47 1.39 12.99 -9.16
C LYS A 47 2.74 12.38 -8.81
N ARG A 48 3.78 13.20 -8.67
CA ARG A 48 5.12 12.72 -8.31
C ARG A 48 5.16 12.32 -6.84
N GLU A 49 4.54 13.11 -5.97
CA GLU A 49 4.41 12.78 -4.54
C GLU A 49 3.61 11.49 -4.34
N ALA A 50 2.42 11.40 -4.95
CA ALA A 50 1.56 10.24 -4.88
C ALA A 50 2.28 8.98 -5.42
N ALA A 51 3.00 9.10 -6.54
CA ALA A 51 3.82 8.02 -7.07
C ALA A 51 4.93 7.61 -6.08
N GLY A 52 5.71 8.56 -5.57
CA GLY A 52 6.83 8.28 -4.68
C GLY A 52 6.40 7.59 -3.39
N ARG A 53 5.33 8.08 -2.75
CA ARG A 53 4.77 7.49 -1.53
C ARG A 53 4.20 6.09 -1.77
N SER A 54 3.47 5.89 -2.88
CA SER A 54 2.98 4.56 -3.24
C SER A 54 4.09 3.57 -3.57
N ILE A 55 5.16 4.01 -4.26
CA ILE A 55 6.34 3.18 -4.55
C ILE A 55 7.04 2.78 -3.25
N ALA A 56 7.24 3.73 -2.33
CA ALA A 56 7.88 3.48 -1.05
C ALA A 56 7.14 2.38 -0.25
N TYR A 57 5.81 2.49 -0.14
CA TYR A 57 4.97 1.50 0.53
C TYR A 57 5.03 0.13 -0.14
N LEU A 58 4.78 0.07 -1.46
CA LEU A 58 4.82 -1.16 -2.25
C LEU A 58 6.16 -1.89 -2.10
N CYS A 59 7.27 -1.17 -2.24
CA CYS A 59 8.60 -1.78 -2.21
C CYS A 59 9.05 -2.13 -0.78
N ALA A 60 8.61 -1.40 0.23
CA ALA A 60 8.79 -1.80 1.63
C ALA A 60 8.09 -3.14 1.90
N SER A 61 6.83 -3.27 1.49
CA SER A 61 6.02 -4.46 1.65
C SER A 61 6.61 -5.70 0.95
N ARG A 62 7.08 -5.55 -0.30
CA ARG A 62 7.73 -6.64 -1.03
C ARG A 62 9.04 -7.09 -0.37
N GLY A 63 9.84 -6.13 0.11
CA GLY A 63 11.06 -6.45 0.85
C GLY A 63 10.76 -7.23 2.13
N GLU A 64 9.77 -6.80 2.91
CA GLU A 64 9.35 -7.52 4.11
C GLU A 64 8.78 -8.91 3.83
N THR A 65 8.01 -9.05 2.74
CA THR A 65 7.49 -10.35 2.32
C THR A 65 8.63 -11.29 2.00
N ALA A 66 9.62 -10.83 1.23
CA ALA A 66 10.81 -11.61 0.91
C ALA A 66 11.62 -11.99 2.17
N SER A 67 11.80 -11.07 3.12
CA SER A 67 12.45 -11.38 4.40
C SER A 67 11.68 -12.43 5.22
N ARG A 68 10.35 -12.32 5.28
CA ARG A 68 9.49 -13.28 6.01
C ARG A 68 9.51 -14.66 5.37
N GLU A 69 9.38 -14.73 4.04
CA GLU A 69 9.48 -15.99 3.29
C GLU A 69 10.86 -16.64 3.47
N HIS A 70 11.92 -15.84 3.42
CA HIS A 70 13.29 -16.31 3.66
C HIS A 70 13.49 -16.87 5.08
N SER A 71 12.90 -16.21 6.09
CA SER A 71 13.04 -16.63 7.50
C SER A 71 12.47 -18.03 7.78
N VAL A 72 11.55 -18.51 6.93
CA VAL A 72 10.94 -19.84 7.05
C VAL A 72 11.44 -20.83 6.00
N ASP A 73 12.34 -20.42 5.09
CA ASP A 73 12.95 -21.31 4.10
C ASP A 73 14.03 -22.17 4.77
N VAL A 74 13.66 -23.40 5.15
CA VAL A 74 14.55 -24.37 5.78
C VAL A 74 15.81 -24.71 4.97
N ARG A 75 15.82 -24.44 3.65
CA ARG A 75 16.97 -24.69 2.78
C ARG A 75 17.91 -23.49 2.71
N ARG A 76 17.40 -22.28 2.91
CA ARG A 76 18.15 -21.03 2.67
C ARG A 76 18.23 -20.09 3.86
N PHE A 77 17.62 -20.38 5.00
CA PHE A 77 17.54 -19.48 6.16
C PHE A 77 18.90 -18.97 6.70
N ARG A 78 20.02 -19.66 6.39
CA ARG A 78 21.39 -19.20 6.76
C ARG A 78 22.01 -18.23 5.76
N ALA A 79 21.47 -18.11 4.55
CA ALA A 79 21.93 -17.14 3.58
C ALA A 79 21.49 -15.72 4.01
N PRO A 80 22.15 -14.67 3.49
CA PRO A 80 21.75 -13.29 3.78
C PRO A 80 20.29 -13.02 3.41
N ASP A 81 19.64 -12.15 4.20
CA ASP A 81 18.25 -11.73 3.95
C ASP A 81 18.12 -11.04 2.58
N PRO A 82 17.25 -11.55 1.67
CA PRO A 82 17.04 -10.96 0.35
C PRO A 82 16.22 -9.66 0.40
N GLY A 83 15.51 -9.37 1.49
CA GLY A 83 14.55 -8.26 1.58
C GLY A 83 15.08 -6.89 1.17
N PRO A 84 16.25 -6.44 1.64
CA PRO A 84 16.86 -5.18 1.21
C PRO A 84 17.11 -5.12 -0.31
N GLY A 85 17.55 -6.24 -0.90
CA GLY A 85 17.80 -6.35 -2.34
C GLY A 85 16.50 -6.24 -3.14
N VAL A 86 15.47 -6.98 -2.73
CA VAL A 86 14.12 -6.94 -3.36
C VAL A 86 13.51 -5.55 -3.28
N ARG A 87 13.61 -4.88 -2.12
CA ARG A 87 13.14 -3.50 -1.94
C ARG A 87 13.84 -2.53 -2.89
N ALA A 88 15.17 -2.61 -2.97
CA ALA A 88 15.95 -1.72 -3.82
C ALA A 88 15.68 -1.95 -5.31
N GLU A 89 15.52 -3.20 -5.74
CA GLU A 89 15.18 -3.54 -7.12
C GLU A 89 13.78 -3.07 -7.50
N CYS A 90 12.79 -3.32 -6.63
CA CYS A 90 11.43 -2.80 -6.80
C CYS A 90 11.42 -1.29 -6.99
N ARG A 91 12.15 -0.56 -6.13
CA ARG A 91 12.24 0.90 -6.20
C ARG A 91 12.84 1.36 -7.52
N ARG A 92 14.01 0.80 -7.92
CA ARG A 92 14.64 1.09 -9.21
C ARG A 92 13.73 0.79 -10.41
N HIS A 93 12.91 -0.26 -10.35
CA HIS A 93 11.99 -0.61 -11.41
C HIS A 93 10.88 0.44 -11.55
N TYR A 94 10.18 0.76 -10.45
CA TYR A 94 9.04 1.68 -10.51
C TYR A 94 9.47 3.13 -10.66
N GLU A 95 10.56 3.58 -10.06
CA GLU A 95 11.09 4.93 -10.27
C GLU A 95 11.41 5.17 -11.74
N ARG A 96 12.07 4.21 -12.42
CA ARG A 96 12.32 4.32 -13.86
C ARG A 96 11.04 4.31 -14.68
N THR A 97 10.15 3.36 -14.41
CA THR A 97 8.95 3.15 -15.24
C THR A 97 7.90 4.25 -15.05
N VAL A 98 7.60 4.59 -13.80
CA VAL A 98 6.62 5.64 -13.45
C VAL A 98 7.23 7.02 -13.67
N GLY A 99 8.51 7.21 -13.30
CA GLY A 99 9.24 8.46 -13.57
C GLY A 99 9.27 8.78 -15.06
N GLY A 100 9.66 7.83 -15.91
CA GLY A 100 9.65 8.03 -17.36
C GLY A 100 8.27 8.38 -17.93
N ARG A 101 7.18 7.82 -17.37
CA ARG A 101 5.80 8.19 -17.77
C ARG A 101 5.41 9.58 -17.30
N LEU A 102 5.77 9.96 -16.08
CA LEU A 102 5.52 11.29 -15.53
C LEU A 102 6.33 12.36 -16.28
N ASP A 103 7.57 12.07 -16.63
CA ASP A 103 8.43 12.95 -17.43
C ASP A 103 7.90 13.09 -18.87
N ALA A 104 7.26 12.05 -19.40
CA ALA A 104 6.52 12.09 -20.67
C ALA A 104 5.13 12.77 -20.56
N GLY A 105 4.79 13.37 -19.42
CA GLY A 105 3.56 14.14 -19.23
C GLY A 105 2.30 13.31 -18.94
N GLN A 106 2.43 12.03 -18.57
CA GLN A 106 1.28 11.20 -18.19
C GLN A 106 0.78 11.54 -16.78
N THR A 107 0.07 12.64 -16.66
CA THR A 107 -0.47 13.17 -15.39
C THR A 107 -2.00 13.19 -15.34
N SER A 108 -2.66 12.60 -16.34
CA SER A 108 -4.12 12.54 -16.41
C SER A 108 -4.72 11.63 -15.31
N GLY A 109 -5.98 11.87 -14.98
CA GLY A 109 -6.73 11.06 -14.03
C GLY A 109 -6.37 11.30 -12.56
N TRP A 110 -6.78 10.39 -11.68
CA TRP A 110 -6.51 10.49 -10.24
C TRP A 110 -5.35 9.61 -9.77
N THR A 111 -5.10 8.49 -10.42
CA THR A 111 -4.00 7.57 -10.07
C THR A 111 -2.66 8.04 -10.64
N ALA A 112 -1.56 7.62 -10.04
CA ALA A 112 -0.23 7.75 -10.65
C ALA A 112 -0.08 6.71 -11.79
N PRO A 113 0.79 6.95 -12.80
CA PRO A 113 0.84 6.13 -14.02
C PRO A 113 1.57 4.78 -13.82
N PHE A 114 1.13 3.97 -12.84
CA PHE A 114 1.61 2.61 -12.62
C PHE A 114 1.20 1.65 -13.74
N MET A 115 0.11 1.96 -14.44
CA MET A 115 -0.45 1.15 -15.54
C MET A 115 -0.73 2.03 -16.76
N GLY A 116 -1.02 1.41 -17.90
CA GLY A 116 -1.45 2.17 -19.09
C GLY A 116 -2.80 2.86 -18.87
N GLU A 117 -3.04 3.96 -19.59
CA GLU A 117 -4.22 4.82 -19.41
C GLU A 117 -5.56 4.07 -19.43
N ARG A 118 -5.69 3.08 -20.32
CA ARG A 118 -6.90 2.23 -20.41
C ARG A 118 -7.23 1.55 -19.08
N PHE A 119 -6.21 1.05 -18.38
CA PHE A 119 -6.38 0.41 -17.08
C PHE A 119 -6.59 1.43 -15.96
N MET A 120 -6.02 2.64 -16.06
CA MET A 120 -6.26 3.69 -15.06
C MET A 120 -7.74 4.12 -15.03
N ARG A 121 -8.40 4.24 -16.18
CA ARG A 121 -9.83 4.59 -16.27
C ARG A 121 -10.75 3.62 -15.51
N ILE A 122 -10.35 2.36 -15.40
CA ILE A 122 -11.08 1.34 -14.64
C ILE A 122 -11.12 1.66 -13.13
N PHE A 123 -10.10 2.34 -12.62
CA PHE A 123 -10.04 2.77 -11.22
C PHE A 123 -10.76 4.10 -10.98
N GLU A 124 -10.79 4.99 -11.98
CA GLU A 124 -11.47 6.28 -11.90
C GLU A 124 -12.97 6.12 -11.62
N VAL A 125 -13.60 5.12 -12.22
CA VAL A 125 -15.03 4.81 -12.02
C VAL A 125 -15.33 4.08 -10.69
N ARG A 126 -14.30 3.77 -9.89
CA ARG A 126 -14.43 3.08 -8.59
C ARG A 126 -13.78 3.89 -7.45
N PRO A 127 -14.29 5.10 -7.16
CA PRO A 127 -13.71 5.95 -6.12
C PRO A 127 -14.01 5.46 -4.69
N GLY A 128 -14.93 4.49 -4.51
CA GLY A 128 -15.42 4.09 -3.19
C GLY A 128 -14.32 3.64 -2.22
N TYR A 129 -13.39 2.80 -2.69
CA TYR A 129 -12.29 2.34 -1.84
C TYR A 129 -11.24 3.45 -1.56
N PRO A 130 -10.76 4.22 -2.56
CA PRO A 130 -9.93 5.40 -2.31
C PRO A 130 -10.54 6.42 -1.33
N LEU A 131 -11.83 6.70 -1.41
CA LEU A 131 -12.53 7.60 -0.50
C LEU A 131 -12.58 7.06 0.92
N LEU A 132 -12.81 5.75 1.07
CA LEU A 132 -12.74 5.09 2.37
C LEU A 132 -11.33 5.12 2.95
N LEU A 133 -10.30 4.97 2.11
CA LEU A 133 -8.89 4.93 2.51
C LEU A 133 -8.33 6.31 2.89
N LEU A 134 -8.81 7.38 2.24
CA LEU A 134 -8.36 8.76 2.45
C LEU A 134 -8.22 9.17 3.93
N PRO A 135 -9.25 9.09 4.80
CA PRO A 135 -9.12 9.52 6.19
C PRO A 135 -8.04 8.75 6.95
N PHE A 136 -7.84 7.46 6.64
CA PHE A 136 -6.81 6.66 7.26
C PHE A 136 -5.41 7.08 6.82
N VAL A 137 -5.22 7.32 5.51
CA VAL A 137 -3.93 7.80 4.98
C VAL A 137 -3.61 9.20 5.49
N THR A 138 -4.62 10.05 5.68
CA THR A 138 -4.46 11.40 6.25
C THR A 138 -4.08 11.35 7.73
N LEU A 139 -4.73 10.49 8.52
CA LEU A 139 -4.51 10.42 9.98
C LEU A 139 -3.26 9.62 10.38
N PHE A 140 -2.98 8.53 9.68
CA PHE A 140 -1.94 7.56 10.06
C PHE A 140 -0.76 7.52 9.07
N GLY A 141 -0.85 8.27 7.97
CA GLY A 141 0.11 8.17 6.88
C GLY A 141 -0.11 6.91 6.04
N VAL A 142 0.89 6.58 5.22
CA VAL A 142 0.82 5.41 4.33
C VAL A 142 1.19 4.14 5.09
N THR A 143 0.21 3.60 5.80
CA THR A 143 0.30 2.35 6.58
C THR A 143 -0.47 1.20 5.95
N TRP A 144 -1.49 1.53 5.15
CA TRP A 144 -2.34 0.60 4.40
C TRP A 144 -2.42 1.03 2.94
N GLY A 145 -2.66 0.08 2.03
CA GLY A 145 -2.82 0.34 0.60
C GLY A 145 -3.84 -0.59 -0.02
#